data_AF-A0A0D6AK99-F1
#
_entry.id   AF-A0A0D6AK99-F1
#
_cell.length_a   1.000
_cell.length_b   1.000
_cell.length_c   1.000
_cell.angle_alpha   90.00
_cell.angle_beta   90.00
_cell.angle_gamma   90.00
#
_symmetry.space_group_name_H-M   'P 1'
#
loop_
_entity.id
_entity.type
_entity.pdbx_description
1 polymer ?
#
loop_
_entity_poly.entity_id
_entity_poly.type
_entity_poly.pdbx_seq_one_letter_code
_entity_poly.pdbx_strand_id
1 'polypeptide(L)'
;MYLEDSEKIEFSYSDDDFTPEGKLNFNLLPEFKPRYDKDGFLINKNEAKPYYEAEEKNELLVKFTEYQHQDKLWENYDRLSPLQQKAIQLLISGHNINHIATECNIERSTIYRWLQLDIFTNTLKLWQKKLLIEADIKIKSIVDKALDKLEFILDNPSKFDSRDYLKAIEISLNFINKLEK
;
A
#
# COMPACT_ATOMS: atom_id res chain seq x y z
N MET A 1 21.25 -3.07 14.61
CA MET A 1 20.13 -3.85 14.06
C MET A 1 20.08 -3.45 12.60
N TYR A 2 20.68 -4.29 11.75
CA TYR A 2 20.92 -3.96 10.35
C TYR A 2 19.59 -4.00 9.60
N LEU A 3 19.28 -2.92 8.87
CA LEU A 3 18.31 -2.99 7.78
C LEU A 3 18.92 -3.97 6.78
N GLU A 4 18.32 -5.14 6.63
CA GLU A 4 18.66 -6.07 5.56
C GLU A 4 18.65 -5.32 4.23
N ASP A 5 19.70 -5.52 3.44
CA ASP A 5 19.92 -4.93 2.13
C ASP A 5 18.61 -4.93 1.35
N SER A 6 17.98 -3.75 1.24
CA SER A 6 16.93 -3.54 0.26
C SER A 6 17.59 -3.80 -1.08
N GLU A 7 17.26 -4.93 -1.72
CA GLU A 7 17.67 -5.24 -3.08
C GLU A 7 17.53 -3.95 -3.87
N LYS A 8 18.64 -3.47 -4.43
CA LYS A 8 18.64 -2.24 -5.20
C LYS A 8 17.86 -2.56 -6.47
N ILE A 9 16.55 -2.32 -6.44
CA ILE A 9 15.66 -2.57 -7.58
C ILE A 9 16.11 -1.59 -8.68
N GLU A 10 16.85 -2.10 -9.66
CA GLU A 10 17.20 -1.34 -10.86
C GLU A 10 15.95 -1.27 -11.73
N PHE A 11 15.25 -0.15 -11.62
CA PHE A 11 14.16 0.15 -12.53
C PHE A 11 14.73 0.68 -13.85
N SER A 12 14.42 0.02 -14.96
CA SER A 12 14.68 0.52 -16.31
C SER A 12 13.36 0.98 -16.94
N TYR A 13 13.38 2.11 -17.64
CA TYR A 13 12.19 2.74 -18.23
C TYR A 13 12.39 2.99 -19.73
N SER A 14 11.27 3.02 -20.45
CA SER A 14 11.17 3.58 -21.80
C SER A 14 10.47 4.93 -21.75
N ASP A 15 10.75 5.80 -22.71
CA ASP A 15 9.99 7.05 -22.91
C ASP A 15 8.47 6.78 -23.08
N ASP A 16 8.10 5.57 -23.50
CA ASP A 16 6.71 5.12 -23.66
C ASP A 16 5.93 4.93 -22.33
N ASP A 17 6.61 4.90 -21.20
CA ASP A 17 5.99 4.76 -19.87
C ASP A 17 5.39 6.09 -19.35
N PHE A 18 5.64 7.18 -20.10
CA PHE A 18 5.18 8.51 -19.77
C PHE A 18 4.28 9.07 -20.88
N THR A 19 3.19 9.71 -20.45
CA THR A 19 2.39 10.58 -21.32
C THR A 19 3.23 11.77 -21.82
N PRO A 20 2.86 12.42 -22.93
CA PRO A 20 3.54 13.63 -23.43
C PRO A 20 3.66 14.76 -22.39
N GLU A 21 2.76 14.79 -21.40
CA GLU A 21 2.76 15.74 -20.29
C GLU A 21 3.64 15.31 -19.09
N GLY A 22 4.38 14.20 -19.21
CA GLY A 22 5.28 13.67 -18.18
C GLY A 22 4.57 12.95 -17.02
N LYS A 23 3.28 12.62 -17.17
CA LYS A 23 2.55 11.78 -16.20
C LYS A 23 2.75 10.30 -16.55
N LEU A 24 2.76 9.44 -15.53
CA LEU A 24 2.80 8.00 -15.75
C LEU A 24 1.60 7.52 -16.54
N ASN A 25 1.87 6.73 -17.57
CA ASN A 25 0.87 6.14 -18.44
C ASN A 25 0.43 4.79 -17.86
N PHE A 26 -0.61 4.80 -17.03
CA PHE A 26 -1.24 3.54 -16.59
C PHE A 26 -1.90 2.86 -17.78
N ASN A 27 -1.53 1.62 -18.04
CA ASN A 27 -2.21 0.83 -19.05
C ASN A 27 -3.64 0.57 -18.58
N LEU A 28 -4.64 0.94 -19.39
CA LEU A 28 -6.01 0.51 -19.16
C LEU A 28 -6.04 -1.02 -19.14
N LEU A 29 -6.55 -1.59 -18.06
CA LEU A 29 -6.80 -3.03 -18.01
C LEU A 29 -7.74 -3.39 -19.15
N PRO A 30 -7.47 -4.48 -19.90
CA PRO A 30 -8.41 -4.98 -20.91
C PRO A 30 -9.80 -5.18 -20.28
N GLU A 31 -10.88 -4.93 -21.04
CA GLU A 31 -12.25 -5.23 -20.57
C GLU A 31 -12.45 -6.72 -20.21
N PHE A 32 -11.57 -7.55 -20.76
CA PHE A 32 -11.48 -8.97 -20.50
C PHE A 32 -10.88 -9.27 -19.11
N LYS A 33 -11.60 -10.05 -18.30
CA LYS A 33 -11.11 -10.56 -17.00
C LYS A 33 -10.71 -12.03 -17.09
N PRO A 34 -9.58 -12.44 -16.47
CA PRO A 34 -9.17 -13.85 -16.36
C PRO A 34 -10.31 -14.70 -15.77
N ARG A 35 -10.51 -15.91 -16.30
CA ARG A 35 -11.53 -16.85 -15.82
C ARG A 35 -10.87 -18.13 -15.35
N TYR A 36 -11.33 -18.61 -14.21
CA TYR A 36 -10.83 -19.82 -13.57
C TYR A 36 -11.92 -20.89 -13.59
N ASP A 37 -11.53 -22.16 -13.75
CA ASP A 37 -12.46 -23.27 -13.61
C ASP A 37 -12.75 -23.56 -12.12
N LYS A 38 -13.57 -24.59 -11.89
CA LYS A 38 -13.98 -25.00 -10.55
C LYS A 38 -12.81 -25.52 -9.70
N ASP A 39 -11.71 -25.89 -10.35
CA ASP A 39 -10.50 -26.41 -9.75
C ASP A 39 -9.39 -25.33 -9.64
N GLY A 40 -9.71 -24.07 -9.99
CA GLY A 40 -8.81 -22.92 -9.87
C GLY A 40 -7.84 -22.75 -11.04
N PHE A 41 -7.95 -23.53 -12.11
CA PHE A 41 -7.07 -23.38 -13.28
C PHE A 41 -7.56 -22.30 -14.22
N LEU A 42 -6.62 -21.48 -14.71
CA LEU A 42 -6.88 -20.42 -15.68
C LEU A 42 -7.31 -21.03 -17.03
N ILE A 43 -8.59 -20.88 -17.37
CA ILE A 43 -9.22 -21.51 -18.55
C ILE A 43 -8.82 -20.79 -19.84
N ASN A 44 -8.46 -19.51 -19.75
CA ASN A 44 -8.24 -18.59 -20.87
C ASN A 44 -6.83 -18.00 -20.88
N LYS A 45 -5.82 -18.86 -20.68
CA LYS A 45 -4.42 -18.46 -20.47
C LYS A 45 -3.84 -17.50 -21.53
N ASN A 46 -4.13 -17.72 -22.80
CA ASN A 46 -3.60 -16.87 -23.88
C ASN A 46 -4.29 -15.50 -23.95
N GLU A 47 -5.58 -15.45 -23.62
CA GLU A 47 -6.37 -14.21 -23.63
C GLU A 47 -6.17 -13.39 -22.34
N ALA A 48 -5.79 -14.05 -21.25
CA ALA A 48 -5.48 -13.42 -19.96
C ALA A 48 -4.06 -12.84 -19.88
N LYS A 49 -3.16 -13.24 -20.78
CA LYS A 49 -1.77 -12.78 -20.80
C LYS A 49 -1.65 -11.23 -20.85
N PRO A 50 -2.36 -10.50 -21.73
CA PRO A 50 -2.31 -9.03 -21.76
C PRO A 50 -2.87 -8.37 -20.49
N TYR A 51 -3.79 -9.05 -19.79
CA TYR A 51 -4.34 -8.56 -18.53
C TYR A 51 -3.28 -8.58 -17.43
N TYR A 52 -2.58 -9.71 -17.26
CA TYR A 52 -1.51 -9.82 -16.25
C TYR A 52 -0.32 -8.93 -16.57
N GLU A 53 0.06 -8.78 -17.84
CA GLU A 53 1.14 -7.86 -18.25
C GLU A 53 0.79 -6.39 -17.93
N ALA A 54 -0.48 -5.99 -18.13
CA ALA A 54 -0.94 -4.66 -17.75
C ALA A 54 -1.03 -4.46 -16.23
N GLU A 55 -1.47 -5.50 -15.50
CA GLU A 55 -1.53 -5.50 -14.04
C GLU A 55 -0.13 -5.39 -13.41
N GLU A 56 0.82 -6.21 -13.85
CA GLU A 56 2.22 -6.19 -13.40
C GLU A 56 2.90 -4.85 -13.74
N LYS A 57 2.72 -4.35 -14.97
CA LYS A 57 3.26 -3.03 -15.36
C LYS A 57 2.68 -1.91 -14.49
N ASN A 58 1.37 -1.92 -14.25
CA ASN A 58 0.73 -0.93 -13.39
C ASN A 58 1.23 -1.04 -11.93
N GLU A 59 1.44 -2.25 -11.42
CA GLU A 59 2.00 -2.48 -10.08
C GLU A 59 3.44 -1.95 -9.96
N LEU A 60 4.27 -2.16 -10.97
CA LEU A 60 5.63 -1.60 -11.04
C LEU A 60 5.62 -0.07 -11.10
N LEU A 61 4.70 0.53 -11.87
CA LEU A 61 4.53 1.98 -11.92
C LEU A 61 4.04 2.56 -10.58
N VAL A 62 3.15 1.86 -9.87
CA VAL A 62 2.77 2.20 -8.49
C VAL A 62 3.99 2.18 -7.60
N LYS A 63 4.75 1.08 -7.54
CA LYS A 63 5.97 0.96 -6.73
C LYS A 63 7.00 2.06 -7.05
N PHE A 64 7.14 2.43 -8.31
CA PHE A 64 8.00 3.55 -8.72
C PHE A 64 7.51 4.90 -8.21
N THR A 65 6.21 5.21 -8.34
CA THR A 65 5.68 6.46 -7.76
C THR A 65 5.90 6.51 -6.26
N GLU A 66 5.73 5.38 -5.58
CA GLU A 66 5.95 5.25 -4.14
C GLU A 66 7.41 5.54 -3.79
N TYR A 67 8.35 4.99 -4.56
CA TYR A 67 9.79 5.22 -4.39
C TYR A 67 10.16 6.70 -4.64
N GLN A 68 9.72 7.30 -5.75
CA GLN A 68 9.97 8.72 -6.03
C GLN A 68 9.35 9.65 -4.97
N HIS A 69 8.17 9.30 -4.45
CA HIS A 69 7.55 10.03 -3.35
C HIS A 69 8.30 9.86 -2.03
N GLN A 70 8.95 8.71 -1.81
CA GLN A 70 9.73 8.42 -0.62
C GLN A 70 11.05 9.23 -0.59
N ASP A 71 11.78 9.33 -1.70
CA ASP A 71 12.98 10.16 -1.77
C ASP A 71 12.66 11.64 -1.57
N LYS A 72 11.61 12.13 -2.24
CA LYS A 72 11.14 13.51 -2.10
C LYS A 72 10.59 13.80 -0.69
N LEU A 73 10.03 12.81 -0.01
CA LEU A 73 9.60 12.95 1.39
C LEU A 73 10.82 13.24 2.28
N TRP A 74 11.85 12.40 2.20
CA TRP A 74 13.01 12.52 3.07
C TRP A 74 13.85 13.75 2.75
N GLU A 75 14.01 14.11 1.47
CA GLU A 75 14.66 15.36 1.06
C GLU A 75 13.96 16.59 1.68
N ASN A 76 12.63 16.65 1.61
CA ASN A 76 11.90 17.76 2.22
C ASN A 76 11.99 17.74 3.74
N TYR A 77 11.93 16.55 4.34
CA TYR A 77 12.00 16.38 5.80
C TYR A 77 13.33 16.86 6.37
N ASP A 78 14.45 16.54 5.71
CA ASP A 78 15.79 16.96 6.13
C ASP A 78 16.01 18.47 6.02
N ARG A 79 15.23 19.15 5.18
CA ARG A 79 15.25 20.62 5.03
C ARG A 79 14.42 21.34 6.09
N LEU A 80 13.59 20.63 6.85
CA LEU A 80 12.82 21.21 7.95
C LEU A 80 13.68 21.38 9.20
N SER A 81 13.37 22.39 10.00
CA SER A 81 14.01 22.54 11.31
C SER A 81 13.67 21.37 12.25
N PRO A 82 14.51 21.06 13.26
CA PRO A 82 14.23 19.97 14.20
C PRO A 82 12.87 20.07 14.92
N LEU A 83 12.42 21.30 15.22
CA LEU A 83 11.10 21.52 15.82
C LEU A 83 9.96 21.24 14.83
N GLN A 84 10.13 21.59 13.55
CA GLN A 84 9.16 21.27 12.50
C GLN A 84 9.09 19.76 12.27
N GLN A 85 10.25 19.08 12.25
CA GLN A 85 10.34 17.63 12.15
C GLN A 85 9.59 16.95 13.30
N LYS A 86 9.85 17.36 14.55
CA LYS A 86 9.12 16.86 15.73
C LYS A 86 7.62 17.12 15.63
N ALA A 87 7.22 18.31 15.19
CA ALA A 87 5.81 18.63 15.00
C ALA A 87 5.13 17.76 13.94
N ILE A 88 5.80 17.47 12.81
CA ILE A 88 5.29 16.56 11.79
C ILE A 88 5.10 15.15 12.36
N GLN A 89 6.08 14.63 13.10
CA GLN A 89 5.95 13.31 13.74
C GLN A 89 4.71 13.24 14.64
N LEU A 90 4.51 14.25 15.49
CA LEU A 90 3.37 14.30 16.40
C LEU A 90 2.02 14.44 15.66
N LEU A 91 1.98 15.24 14.59
CA LEU A 91 0.79 15.38 13.73
C LEU A 91 0.40 14.05 13.10
N ILE A 92 1.39 13.31 12.60
CA ILE A 92 1.19 12.03 11.93
C ILE A 92 0.73 10.95 12.91
N SER A 93 1.20 11.00 14.17
CA SER A 93 0.70 10.14 15.24
C SER A 93 -0.70 10.53 15.75
N GLY A 94 -1.33 11.58 15.20
CA GLY A 94 -2.70 11.97 15.52
C GLY A 94 -2.85 12.90 16.72
N HIS A 95 -1.76 13.53 17.20
CA HIS A 95 -1.86 14.49 18.30
C HIS A 95 -2.50 15.80 17.83
N ASN A 96 -3.26 16.44 18.72
CA ASN A 96 -3.87 17.74 18.43
C ASN A 96 -2.84 18.89 18.56
N ILE A 97 -3.16 20.03 17.94
CA ILE A 97 -2.28 21.21 17.88
C ILE A 97 -1.89 21.76 19.26
N ASN A 98 -2.79 21.66 20.25
CA ASN A 98 -2.50 22.13 21.61
C ASN A 98 -1.39 21.28 22.24
N HIS A 99 -1.50 19.94 22.13
CA HIS A 99 -0.50 19.03 22.64
C HIS A 99 0.85 19.20 21.92
N ILE A 100 0.83 19.35 20.59
CA ILE A 100 2.05 19.57 19.80
C ILE A 100 2.76 20.87 20.21
N ALA A 101 2.00 21.94 20.42
CA ALA A 101 2.53 23.22 20.87
C ALA A 101 3.23 23.10 22.22
N THR A 102 2.62 22.38 23.17
CA THR A 102 3.22 22.07 24.47
C THR A 102 4.49 21.22 24.33
N GLU A 103 4.43 20.12 23.57
CA GLU A 103 5.57 19.21 23.38
C GLU A 103 6.76 19.85 22.66
N CYS A 104 6.50 20.79 21.76
CA CYS A 104 7.54 21.50 21.02
C CYS A 104 7.96 22.81 21.71
N ASN A 105 7.34 23.18 22.83
CA ASN A 105 7.54 24.44 23.54
C ASN A 105 7.42 25.67 22.61
N ILE A 106 6.37 25.71 21.79
CA ILE A 106 6.07 26.78 20.84
C ILE A 106 4.62 27.25 20.97
N GLU A 107 4.31 28.43 20.45
CA GLU A 107 2.93 28.86 20.33
C GLU A 107 2.18 28.11 19.22
N ARG A 108 0.87 27.90 19.42
CA ARG A 108 -0.03 27.31 18.41
C ARG A 108 -0.01 28.07 17.08
N SER A 109 0.10 29.40 17.14
CA SER A 109 0.24 30.29 15.99
C SER A 109 1.39 29.88 15.07
N THR A 110 2.50 29.41 15.64
CA THR A 110 3.68 28.94 14.91
C THR A 110 3.37 27.69 14.09
N ILE A 111 2.60 26.75 14.64
CA ILE A 111 2.20 25.53 13.94
C ILE A 111 1.24 25.88 12.80
N TYR A 112 0.25 26.74 13.03
CA TYR A 112 -0.64 27.19 11.97
C TYR A 112 0.10 27.91 10.83
N ARG A 113 1.12 28.70 11.17
CA ARG A 113 2.01 29.32 10.16
C ARG A 113 2.80 28.26 9.38
N TRP A 114 3.32 27.23 10.03
CA TRP A 114 4.00 26.13 9.34
C TRP A 114 3.06 25.35 8.42
N LEU A 115 1.79 25.18 8.80
CA LEU A 115 0.76 24.60 7.93
C LEU A 115 0.40 25.47 6.71
N GLN A 116 0.94 26.69 6.59
CA GLN A 116 0.87 27.49 5.37
C GLN A 116 2.15 27.42 4.53
N LEU A 117 3.20 26.76 5.02
CA LEU A 117 4.44 26.57 4.26
C LEU A 117 4.31 25.35 3.35
N ASP A 118 4.58 25.55 2.06
CA ASP A 118 4.51 24.48 1.05
C ASP A 118 5.38 23.28 1.41
N ILE A 119 6.62 23.53 1.86
CA ILE A 119 7.55 22.45 2.23
C ILE A 119 7.01 21.61 3.40
N PHE A 120 6.44 22.25 4.43
CA PHE A 120 5.94 21.57 5.61
C PHE A 120 4.68 20.76 5.28
N THR A 121 3.74 21.36 4.56
CA THR A 121 2.48 20.71 4.16
C THR A 121 2.69 19.59 3.15
N ASN A 122 3.59 19.76 2.18
CA ASN A 122 3.93 18.70 1.23
C ASN A 122 4.61 17.52 1.93
N THR A 123 5.54 17.79 2.85
CA THR A 123 6.17 16.73 3.67
C THR A 123 5.12 15.96 4.46
N LEU A 124 4.21 16.66 5.14
CA LEU A 124 3.13 16.05 5.91
C LEU A 124 2.24 15.16 5.02
N LYS A 125 1.81 15.65 3.86
CA LYS A 125 0.98 14.88 2.91
C LYS A 125 1.69 13.66 2.35
N LEU A 126 2.96 13.80 1.96
CA LEU A 126 3.75 12.68 1.45
C LEU A 126 3.92 11.59 2.51
N TRP A 127 4.15 11.97 3.77
CA TRP A 127 4.29 10.99 4.84
C TRP A 127 2.96 10.33 5.20
N GLN A 128 1.85 11.08 5.22
CA GLN A 128 0.50 10.50 5.38
C GLN A 128 0.19 9.47 4.28
N LYS A 129 0.52 9.80 3.01
CA LYS A 129 0.36 8.88 1.89
C LYS A 129 1.21 7.62 2.08
N LYS A 130 2.48 7.79 2.47
CA LYS A 130 3.39 6.67 2.76
C LYS A 130 2.81 5.74 3.84
N LEU A 131 2.33 6.28 4.96
CA LEU A 131 1.74 5.45 6.02
C LEU A 131 0.47 4.72 5.59
N LEU A 132 -0.36 5.36 4.76
CA LEU A 132 -1.55 4.72 4.22
C LEU A 132 -1.20 3.52 3.33
N ILE A 133 -0.17 3.67 2.48
CA ILE A 133 0.36 2.59 1.64
C ILE A 133 0.93 1.47 2.52
N GLU A 134 1.78 1.80 3.50
CA GLU A 134 2.35 0.81 4.42
C GLU A 134 1.26 0.05 5.19
N ALA A 135 0.19 0.75 5.61
CA ALA A 135 -0.96 0.14 6.25
C ALA A 135 -1.71 -0.80 5.28
N ASP A 136 -1.95 -0.38 4.05
CA ASP A 136 -2.61 -1.19 3.02
C ASP A 136 -1.82 -2.47 2.71
N ILE A 137 -0.51 -2.37 2.49
CA ILE A 137 0.39 -3.52 2.28
C ILE A 137 0.32 -4.48 3.46
N LYS A 138 0.35 -3.94 4.70
CA LYS A 138 0.32 -4.76 5.91
C LYS A 138 -1.02 -5.45 6.09
N ILE A 139 -2.13 -4.78 5.77
CA ILE A 139 -3.47 -5.36 5.78
C ILE A 139 -3.56 -6.48 4.75
N LYS A 140 -3.15 -6.23 3.50
CA LYS A 140 -3.11 -7.25 2.44
C LYS A 140 -2.31 -8.47 2.87
N SER A 141 -1.09 -8.28 3.37
CA SER A 141 -0.27 -9.38 3.86
C SER A 141 -0.91 -10.18 5.00
N ILE A 142 -1.65 -9.53 5.91
CA ILE A 142 -2.39 -10.23 6.97
C ILE A 142 -3.57 -11.01 6.39
N VAL A 143 -4.28 -10.44 5.42
CA VAL A 143 -5.39 -11.10 4.73
C VAL A 143 -4.89 -12.32 3.98
N ASP A 144 -3.81 -12.20 3.20
CA ASP A 144 -3.22 -13.32 2.46
C ASP A 144 -2.84 -14.46 3.40
N LYS A 145 -2.13 -14.15 4.51
CA LYS A 145 -1.80 -15.15 5.53
C LYS A 145 -3.03 -15.81 6.17
N ALA A 146 -4.12 -15.05 6.32
CA ALA A 146 -5.36 -15.60 6.86
C ALA A 146 -6.04 -16.54 5.85
N LEU A 147 -6.00 -16.19 4.55
CA LEU A 147 -6.50 -17.02 3.45
C LEU A 147 -5.67 -18.30 3.30
N ASP A 148 -4.34 -18.20 3.26
CA ASP A 148 -3.43 -19.36 3.19
C ASP A 148 -3.69 -20.35 4.33
N LYS A 149 -3.95 -19.82 5.53
CA LYS A 149 -4.24 -20.65 6.70
C LYS A 149 -5.62 -21.32 6.60
N LEU A 150 -6.62 -20.63 6.05
CA LEU A 150 -7.94 -21.20 5.80
C LEU A 150 -7.86 -22.30 4.74
N GLU A 151 -7.17 -22.06 3.63
CA GLU A 151 -6.92 -23.04 2.57
C GLU A 151 -6.21 -24.28 3.12
N PHE A 152 -5.14 -24.09 3.89
CA PHE A 152 -4.41 -25.20 4.50
C PHE A 152 -5.30 -26.06 5.43
N ILE A 153 -6.22 -25.44 6.18
CA ILE A 153 -7.19 -26.17 7.02
C ILE A 153 -8.17 -26.98 6.16
N LEU A 154 -8.67 -26.40 5.07
CA LEU A 154 -9.63 -27.05 4.17
C LEU A 154 -9.00 -28.23 3.41
N ASP A 155 -7.74 -28.11 2.99
CA ASP A 155 -7.01 -29.15 2.26
C ASP A 155 -6.50 -30.29 3.15
N ASN A 156 -6.38 -30.03 4.45
CA ASN A 156 -5.83 -31.00 5.41
C ASN A 156 -6.81 -31.30 6.56
N PRO A 157 -8.05 -31.76 6.27
CA PRO A 157 -9.09 -31.94 7.28
C PRO A 157 -8.70 -32.92 8.40
N SER A 158 -7.80 -33.87 8.12
CA SER A 158 -7.32 -34.85 9.10
C SER A 158 -6.25 -34.32 10.06
N LYS A 159 -5.67 -33.14 9.79
CA LYS A 159 -4.64 -32.50 10.64
C LYS A 159 -5.21 -31.51 11.66
N PHE A 160 -6.51 -31.22 11.58
CA PHE A 160 -7.18 -30.23 12.40
C PHE A 160 -8.38 -30.85 13.11
N ASP A 161 -8.76 -30.29 14.26
CA ASP A 161 -9.96 -30.70 14.96
C ASP A 161 -11.21 -30.39 14.13
N SER A 162 -12.23 -31.25 14.21
CA SER A 162 -13.47 -31.10 13.44
C SER A 162 -14.14 -29.74 13.63
N ARG A 163 -13.95 -29.10 14.79
CA ARG A 163 -14.45 -27.75 15.09
C ARG A 163 -13.77 -26.68 14.24
N ASP A 164 -12.45 -26.75 14.08
CA ASP A 164 -11.67 -25.77 13.34
C ASP A 164 -11.93 -25.91 11.83
N TYR A 165 -12.05 -27.14 11.34
CA TYR A 165 -12.44 -27.43 9.96
C TYR A 165 -13.85 -26.91 9.62
N LEU A 166 -14.86 -27.20 10.46
CA LEU A 166 -16.22 -26.70 10.26
C LEU A 166 -16.29 -25.17 10.27
N LYS A 167 -15.49 -24.53 11.13
CA LYS A 167 -15.43 -23.07 11.21
C LYS A 167 -14.74 -22.46 9.99
N ALA A 168 -13.72 -23.10 9.43
CA ALA A 168 -13.12 -22.69 8.17
C ALA A 168 -14.13 -22.76 7.02
N ILE A 169 -14.91 -23.85 6.92
CA ILE A 169 -15.99 -23.98 5.94
C ILE A 169 -17.03 -22.85 6.10
N GLU A 170 -17.50 -22.61 7.32
CA GLU A 170 -18.49 -21.56 7.61
C GLU A 170 -18.00 -20.17 7.16
N ILE A 171 -16.74 -19.83 7.45
CA ILE A 171 -16.13 -18.56 7.05
C ILE A 171 -16.06 -18.46 5.52
N SER A 172 -15.61 -19.50 4.83
CA SER A 172 -15.51 -19.52 3.35
C SER A 172 -16.87 -19.39 2.67
N LEU A 173 -17.89 -20.12 3.15
CA LEU A 173 -19.25 -20.04 2.61
C LEU A 173 -19.87 -18.65 2.82
N ASN A 174 -19.65 -18.04 3.99
CA ASN A 174 -20.11 -16.68 4.25
C ASN A 174 -19.43 -15.63 3.35
N PHE A 175 -18.18 -15.86 2.96
CA PHE A 175 -17.46 -14.98 2.04
C PHE A 175 -18.04 -15.05 0.62
N ILE A 176 -18.31 -16.27 0.12
CA ILE A 176 -18.94 -16.51 -1.18
C ILE A 176 -20.33 -15.87 -1.24
N ASN A 177 -21.18 -16.10 -0.23
CA ASN A 177 -22.54 -15.56 -0.18
C ASN A 177 -22.60 -14.03 -0.13
N LYS A 178 -21.52 -13.36 0.30
CA LYS A 178 -21.42 -11.89 0.29
C LYS A 178 -21.01 -11.32 -1.07
N LEU A 179 -20.32 -12.10 -1.91
CA LEU A 179 -19.90 -11.69 -3.25
C LEU A 179 -21.03 -11.82 -4.29
N GLU A 180 -22.06 -12.61 -4.00
CA GLU A 180 -23.23 -12.82 -4.87
C GLU A 180 -24.36 -11.77 -4.70
N LYS A 181 -24.19 -10.78 -3.80
CA LYS A 181 -25.13 -9.68 -3.58
C LYS A 181 -24.60 -8.36 -4.12
#